data_AF-B5Y4X1-F1
#
_entry.id   AF-B5Y4X1-F1
#
_cell.length_a   1.000
_cell.length_b   1.000
_cell.length_c   1.000
_cell.angle_alpha   90.00
_cell.angle_beta   90.00
_cell.angle_gamma   90.00
#
_symmetry.space_group_name_H-M   'P 1'
#
loop_
_entity.id
_entity.type
_entity.pdbx_description
1 polymer ?
#
loop_
_entity_poly.entity_id
_entity_poly.type
_entity_poly.pdbx_seq_one_letter_code
_entity_poly.pdbx_strand_id
1 'polypeptide(L)'
;MDCHKRLSSTHLQKVVKFCRGRGNVLGEKFFHFRQMTMHYATLRWLKKKSNPIGWLCAQKRPFDGLMKTLGSYKSQDTPDYLIVVDDDTWVNIDQLVSSLRSMYPAELPYAIAGCMIRSRVHEHNFTIPYGGWGMIFSRPAIENLMKPLYCNTAPNNFEDEFVRLACWRLSESPIGEQPLFREGMSVAQLMHAYVNDQPYQQVDSWNSLGYCLHSDWVWGYFTNFYHISVHTNTPKFSSLLEDRLQGFNGSMIYAGRPTPETEELKRECRNQGDDMCTKNSNMCHYVTPQHMERLTLQLQGQ
;
A
#
# COMPACT_ATOMS: atom_id res chain seq x y z
N MET A 1 -13.74 14.01 -3.29
CA MET A 1 -15.19 13.73 -3.19
C MET A 1 -15.50 13.42 -1.72
N ASP A 2 -16.47 14.09 -1.09
CA ASP A 2 -16.76 13.97 0.36
C ASP A 2 -17.44 12.64 0.71
N CYS A 3 -16.64 11.56 0.74
CA CYS A 3 -17.10 10.22 1.09
C CYS A 3 -17.82 10.16 2.45
N HIS A 4 -17.35 10.92 3.45
CA HIS A 4 -17.90 10.90 4.81
C HIS A 4 -19.29 11.54 4.92
N LYS A 5 -19.65 12.48 4.04
CA LYS A 5 -20.98 13.13 4.06
C LYS A 5 -22.08 12.25 3.47
N ARG A 6 -21.71 11.24 2.68
CA ARG A 6 -22.63 10.38 1.92
C ARG A 6 -22.76 8.97 2.50
N LEU A 7 -21.84 8.57 3.38
CA LEU A 7 -21.89 7.27 4.05
C LEU A 7 -22.55 7.39 5.42
N SER A 8 -23.19 6.30 5.83
CA SER A 8 -23.89 6.19 7.12
C SER A 8 -23.38 4.96 7.86
N SER A 9 -23.70 4.87 9.15
CA SER A 9 -23.42 3.67 9.94
C SER A 9 -24.07 2.42 9.34
N THR A 10 -25.20 2.56 8.65
CA THR A 10 -25.86 1.47 7.93
C THR A 10 -25.02 0.98 6.76
N HIS A 11 -24.48 1.91 5.94
CA HIS A 11 -23.57 1.54 4.85
C HIS A 11 -22.32 0.82 5.40
N LEU A 12 -21.71 1.35 6.46
CA LEU A 12 -20.56 0.72 7.12
C LEU A 12 -20.86 -0.72 7.56
N GLN A 13 -22.00 -0.93 8.23
CA GLN A 13 -22.42 -2.26 8.68
C GLN A 13 -22.61 -3.24 7.53
N LYS A 14 -23.28 -2.79 6.45
CA LYS A 14 -23.51 -3.59 5.26
C LYS A 14 -22.20 -3.97 4.55
N VAL A 15 -21.29 -3.01 4.35
CA VAL A 15 -19.98 -3.26 3.71
C VAL A 15 -19.16 -4.25 4.54
N VAL A 16 -19.05 -4.04 5.85
CA VAL A 16 -18.29 -4.95 6.72
C VAL A 16 -18.89 -6.35 6.73
N LYS A 17 -20.23 -6.46 6.79
CA LYS A 17 -20.92 -7.76 6.74
C LYS A 17 -20.69 -8.45 5.40
N PHE A 18 -20.80 -7.72 4.29
CA PHE A 18 -20.54 -8.23 2.94
C PHE A 18 -19.10 -8.75 2.85
N CYS A 19 -18.11 -7.92 3.16
CA CYS A 19 -16.70 -8.26 2.99
C CYS A 19 -16.27 -9.44 3.87
N ARG A 20 -16.74 -9.50 5.12
CA ARG A 20 -16.45 -10.63 6.01
C ARG A 20 -17.22 -11.90 5.65
N GLY A 21 -18.37 -11.78 4.98
CA GLY A 21 -19.12 -12.93 4.48
C GLY A 21 -18.51 -13.54 3.22
N ARG A 22 -17.86 -12.71 2.38
CA ARG A 22 -17.32 -13.14 1.08
C ARG A 22 -16.21 -14.18 1.18
N GLY A 23 -15.29 -14.04 2.14
CA GLY A 23 -14.17 -14.98 2.28
C GLY A 23 -14.60 -16.46 2.39
N ASN A 24 -15.78 -16.74 2.93
CA ASN A 24 -16.28 -18.10 3.12
C ASN A 24 -16.91 -18.73 1.86
N VAL A 25 -17.20 -17.93 0.83
CA VAL A 25 -17.98 -18.36 -0.36
C VAL A 25 -17.11 -18.42 -1.62
N LEU A 26 -15.85 -17.98 -1.51
CA LEU A 26 -14.94 -17.90 -2.65
C LEU A 26 -14.06 -19.15 -2.72
N GLY A 27 -14.02 -19.78 -3.90
CA GLY A 27 -13.16 -20.92 -4.19
C GLY A 27 -11.69 -20.52 -4.39
N GLU A 28 -10.85 -21.52 -4.66
CA GLU A 28 -9.39 -21.39 -4.78
C GLU A 28 -8.93 -20.37 -5.83
N LYS A 29 -9.74 -20.09 -6.85
CA LYS A 29 -9.46 -19.03 -7.84
C LYS A 29 -9.17 -17.66 -7.20
N PHE A 30 -9.79 -17.36 -6.06
CA PHE A 30 -9.64 -16.07 -5.37
C PHE A 30 -8.89 -16.24 -4.05
N PHE A 31 -7.90 -17.14 -4.00
CA PHE A 31 -7.12 -17.44 -2.80
C PHE A 31 -6.57 -16.19 -2.12
N HIS A 32 -5.92 -15.29 -2.88
CA HIS A 32 -5.37 -14.06 -2.31
C HIS A 32 -6.46 -13.15 -1.75
N PHE A 33 -7.54 -12.91 -2.49
CA PHE A 33 -8.67 -12.15 -1.97
C PHE A 33 -9.25 -12.79 -0.69
N ARG A 34 -9.36 -14.12 -0.65
CA ARG A 34 -9.87 -14.85 0.52
C ARG A 34 -9.05 -14.56 1.78
N GLN A 35 -7.73 -14.75 1.78
CA GLN A 35 -6.99 -14.49 3.03
C GLN A 35 -6.92 -12.99 3.35
N MET A 36 -6.81 -12.09 2.37
CA MET A 36 -6.80 -10.66 2.65
C MET A 36 -8.11 -10.18 3.29
N THR A 37 -9.26 -10.70 2.81
CA THR A 37 -10.57 -10.35 3.38
C THR A 37 -10.81 -10.93 4.78
N MET A 38 -10.12 -12.00 5.18
CA MET A 38 -10.20 -12.51 6.57
C MET A 38 -9.71 -11.48 7.59
N HIS A 39 -8.77 -10.62 7.19
CA HIS A 39 -8.23 -9.52 8.00
C HIS A 39 -9.02 -8.22 7.86
N TYR A 40 -10.11 -8.22 7.09
CA TYR A 40 -10.96 -7.05 6.97
C TYR A 40 -11.57 -6.66 8.32
N ALA A 41 -11.70 -5.34 8.53
CA ALA A 41 -12.08 -4.79 9.83
C ALA A 41 -13.41 -5.36 10.33
N THR A 42 -13.50 -5.62 11.64
CA THR A 42 -14.74 -6.07 12.27
C THR A 42 -15.55 -4.89 12.77
N LEU A 43 -16.88 -5.02 12.84
CA LEU A 43 -17.73 -4.02 13.48
C LEU A 43 -17.35 -3.79 14.94
N ARG A 44 -16.92 -4.83 15.66
CA ARG A 44 -16.45 -4.72 17.04
C ARG A 44 -15.23 -3.81 17.16
N TRP A 45 -14.27 -3.94 16.25
CA TRP A 45 -13.08 -3.09 16.22
C TRP A 45 -13.41 -1.67 15.77
N LEU A 46 -14.21 -1.53 14.70
CA LEU A 46 -14.60 -0.24 14.15
C LEU A 46 -15.38 0.62 15.15
N LYS A 47 -16.25 0.03 15.97
CA LYS A 47 -16.98 0.75 17.03
C LYS A 47 -16.07 1.44 18.06
N LYS A 48 -14.79 1.05 18.16
CA LYS A 48 -13.81 1.69 19.05
C LYS A 48 -13.11 2.88 18.41
N LYS A 49 -13.26 3.10 17.10
CA LYS A 49 -12.68 4.23 16.39
C LYS A 49 -13.54 5.47 16.59
N SER A 50 -12.89 6.63 16.72
CA SER A 50 -13.56 7.93 16.83
C SER A 50 -14.42 8.25 15.59
N ASN A 51 -13.96 7.85 14.40
CA ASN A 51 -14.70 8.04 13.15
C ASN A 51 -14.69 6.77 12.27
N PRO A 52 -15.59 5.80 12.53
CA PRO A 52 -15.64 4.54 11.78
C PRO A 52 -16.00 4.72 10.29
N ILE A 53 -16.82 5.73 9.97
CA ILE A 53 -17.20 6.07 8.59
C ILE A 53 -15.98 6.67 7.87
N GLY A 54 -15.24 7.57 8.55
CA GLY A 54 -13.98 8.12 8.07
C GLY A 54 -12.95 7.04 7.78
N TRP A 55 -12.84 6.01 8.63
CA TRP A 55 -11.97 4.85 8.38
C TRP A 55 -12.32 4.13 7.07
N LEU A 56 -13.60 3.93 6.78
CA LEU A 56 -14.03 3.28 5.54
C LEU A 56 -13.66 4.15 4.32
N CYS A 57 -13.86 5.47 4.41
CA CYS A 57 -13.42 6.40 3.37
C CYS A 57 -11.90 6.42 3.19
N ALA A 58 -11.14 6.29 4.28
CA ALA A 58 -9.68 6.23 4.25
C ALA A 58 -9.14 5.09 3.38
N GLN A 59 -9.91 4.02 3.16
CA GLN A 59 -9.43 2.91 2.32
C GLN A 59 -9.28 3.31 0.84
N LYS A 60 -10.06 4.28 0.34
CA LYS A 60 -9.96 4.73 -1.07
C LYS A 60 -9.06 5.95 -1.27
N ARG A 61 -8.95 6.82 -0.24
CA ARG A 61 -8.28 8.12 -0.32
C ARG A 61 -6.83 8.07 -0.85
N PRO A 62 -5.96 7.12 -0.46
CA PRO A 62 -4.60 7.06 -0.95
C PRO A 62 -4.51 6.93 -2.48
N PHE A 63 -5.46 6.20 -3.09
CA PHE A 63 -5.46 5.96 -4.53
C PHE A 63 -6.03 7.14 -5.32
N ASP A 64 -7.02 7.86 -4.76
CA ASP A 64 -7.47 9.13 -5.33
C ASP A 64 -6.33 10.17 -5.32
N GLY A 65 -5.60 10.24 -4.21
CA GLY A 65 -4.40 11.09 -4.08
C GLY A 65 -3.32 10.69 -5.07
N LEU A 66 -3.00 9.39 -5.14
CA LEU A 66 -2.03 8.85 -6.10
C LEU A 66 -2.38 9.25 -7.53
N MET A 67 -3.61 9.02 -7.98
CA MET A 67 -4.00 9.34 -9.36
C MET A 67 -3.89 10.83 -9.68
N LYS A 68 -4.20 11.70 -8.71
CA LYS A 68 -4.01 13.14 -8.88
C LYS A 68 -2.53 13.49 -9.04
N THR A 69 -1.67 12.93 -8.19
CA THR A 69 -0.22 13.17 -8.20
C THR A 69 0.45 12.61 -9.45
N LEU A 70 0.16 11.36 -9.84
CA LEU A 70 0.70 10.77 -11.07
C LEU A 70 0.19 11.51 -12.32
N GLY A 71 -1.02 12.08 -12.25
CA GLY A 71 -1.55 12.95 -13.30
C GLY A 71 -0.70 14.19 -13.55
N SER A 72 -0.13 14.82 -12.51
CA SER A 72 0.74 15.99 -12.68
C SER A 72 2.10 15.65 -13.30
N TYR A 73 2.60 14.42 -13.11
CA TYR A 73 3.86 13.96 -13.72
C TYR A 73 3.74 13.69 -15.22
N LYS A 74 2.54 13.79 -15.82
CA LYS A 74 2.40 13.76 -17.28
C LYS A 74 2.86 15.05 -17.95
N SER A 75 2.88 16.16 -17.21
CA SER A 75 3.29 17.48 -17.71
C SER A 75 4.51 18.04 -16.97
N GLN A 76 5.15 17.23 -16.12
CA GLN A 76 6.31 17.58 -15.31
C GLN A 76 7.25 16.39 -15.26
N ASP A 77 8.51 16.61 -14.92
CA ASP A 77 9.44 15.50 -14.69
C ASP A 77 8.97 14.65 -13.49
N THR A 78 9.13 13.34 -13.62
CA THR A 78 8.92 12.42 -12.48
C THR A 78 9.96 12.75 -11.39
N PRO A 79 9.65 12.72 -10.09
CA PRO A 79 10.64 12.96 -9.04
C PRO A 79 11.51 11.73 -8.79
N ASP A 80 12.67 11.91 -8.13
CA ASP A 80 13.54 10.79 -7.71
C ASP A 80 12.83 9.84 -6.75
N TYR A 81 12.00 10.40 -5.87
CA TYR A 81 11.19 9.65 -4.92
C TYR A 81 9.81 10.27 -4.76
N LEU A 82 8.80 9.42 -4.60
CA LEU A 82 7.44 9.78 -4.20
C LEU A 82 7.17 9.16 -2.83
N ILE A 83 6.77 9.98 -1.87
CA ILE A 83 6.40 9.55 -0.52
C ILE A 83 4.89 9.72 -0.35
N VAL A 84 4.21 8.65 0.05
CA VAL A 84 2.78 8.63 0.38
C VAL A 84 2.66 8.38 1.88
N VAL A 85 2.09 9.33 2.62
CA VAL A 85 2.00 9.28 4.10
C VAL A 85 0.61 9.71 4.57
N ASP A 86 0.25 9.32 5.80
CA ASP A 86 -0.97 9.77 6.46
C ASP A 86 -0.76 11.17 7.08
N ASP A 87 -1.86 11.83 7.44
CA ASP A 87 -1.84 13.19 8.01
C ASP A 87 -1.35 13.26 9.47
N ASP A 88 -1.15 12.11 10.12
CA ASP A 88 -0.53 11.93 11.44
C ASP A 88 0.86 11.26 11.36
N THR A 89 1.49 11.31 10.19
CA THR A 89 2.87 10.86 9.95
C THR A 89 3.82 12.05 9.94
N TRP A 90 4.86 12.02 10.78
CA TRP A 90 5.95 12.98 10.74
C TRP A 90 7.14 12.40 9.96
N VAL A 91 7.80 13.24 9.16
CA VAL A 91 8.95 12.83 8.35
C VAL A 91 10.07 13.87 8.48
N ASN A 92 11.27 13.42 8.87
CA ASN A 92 12.47 14.24 8.75
C ASN A 92 12.97 14.18 7.31
N ILE A 93 12.57 15.13 6.47
CA ILE A 93 12.86 15.10 5.03
C ILE A 93 14.38 15.11 4.75
N ASP A 94 15.16 15.94 5.43
CA ASP A 94 16.60 16.05 5.18
C ASP A 94 17.33 14.75 5.49
N GLN A 95 17.02 14.15 6.64
CA GLN A 95 17.58 12.86 7.05
C GLN A 95 17.11 11.74 6.11
N LEU A 96 15.81 11.70 5.81
CA LEU A 96 15.21 10.69 4.94
C LEU A 96 15.84 10.71 3.54
N VAL A 97 16.04 11.88 2.93
CA VAL A 97 16.65 12.00 1.59
C VAL A 97 18.07 11.44 1.58
N SER A 98 18.87 11.73 2.60
CA SER A 98 20.23 11.16 2.74
C SER A 98 20.19 9.63 2.86
N SER A 99 19.25 9.11 3.66
CA SER A 99 19.05 7.69 3.84
C SER A 99 18.54 6.99 2.57
N LEU A 100 17.64 7.61 1.82
CA LEU A 100 17.11 7.06 0.58
C LEU A 100 18.19 6.94 -0.49
N ARG A 101 18.99 7.99 -0.72
CA ARG A 101 20.07 7.97 -1.72
C ARG A 101 21.12 6.89 -1.47
N SER A 102 21.38 6.58 -0.21
CA SER A 102 22.39 5.57 0.17
C SER A 102 21.85 4.14 0.16
N MET A 103 20.63 3.91 0.67
CA MET A 103 20.07 2.56 0.80
C MET A 103 19.27 2.11 -0.43
N TYR A 104 18.70 3.05 -1.17
CA TYR A 104 17.75 2.78 -2.26
C TYR A 104 18.04 3.71 -3.46
N PRO A 105 19.10 3.44 -4.24
CA PRO A 105 19.48 4.26 -5.39
C PRO A 105 18.30 4.57 -6.31
N ALA A 106 18.18 5.84 -6.73
CA ALA A 106 17.02 6.34 -7.45
C ALA A 106 16.88 5.75 -8.88
N GLU A 107 17.90 5.07 -9.38
CA GLU A 107 17.99 4.49 -10.72
C GLU A 107 17.39 3.08 -10.82
N LEU A 108 17.03 2.46 -9.69
CA LEU A 108 16.39 1.14 -9.65
C LEU A 108 14.97 1.25 -9.11
N PRO A 109 14.03 0.41 -9.58
CA PRO A 109 12.64 0.48 -9.14
C PRO A 109 12.51 -0.08 -7.71
N TYR A 110 12.59 0.76 -6.70
CA TYR A 110 12.27 0.43 -5.31
C TYR A 110 10.85 0.86 -4.93
N ALA A 111 10.19 -0.04 -4.19
CA ALA A 111 8.99 0.26 -3.43
C ALA A 111 9.24 -0.14 -1.97
N ILE A 112 9.06 0.81 -1.07
CA ILE A 112 9.55 0.73 0.30
C ILE A 112 8.40 1.08 1.24
N ALA A 113 8.06 0.17 2.13
CA ALA A 113 7.17 0.44 3.25
C ALA A 113 7.99 1.07 4.37
N GLY A 114 7.52 2.20 4.93
CA GLY A 114 8.18 2.77 6.11
C GLY A 114 8.28 1.78 7.28
N CYS A 115 7.24 0.97 7.42
CA CYS A 115 7.22 -0.20 8.28
C CYS A 115 6.53 -1.37 7.54
N MET A 116 7.16 -2.55 7.51
CA MET A 116 6.67 -3.70 6.76
C MET A 116 6.10 -4.80 7.67
N ILE A 117 5.05 -5.48 7.23
CA ILE A 117 4.60 -6.76 7.79
C ILE A 117 5.10 -7.90 6.88
N ARG A 118 5.98 -8.74 7.42
CA ARG A 118 6.48 -9.95 6.71
C ARG A 118 5.94 -11.25 7.28
N SER A 119 5.42 -11.26 8.52
CA SER A 119 4.89 -12.45 9.17
C SER A 119 3.80 -13.17 8.37
N ARG A 120 3.12 -12.45 7.47
CA ARG A 120 2.02 -12.94 6.62
C ARG A 120 2.44 -13.48 5.25
N VAL A 121 3.74 -13.55 4.96
CA VAL A 121 4.22 -14.07 3.66
C VAL A 121 3.76 -15.51 3.42
N HIS A 122 3.49 -16.30 4.46
CA HIS A 122 2.94 -17.64 4.32
C HIS A 122 1.47 -17.67 3.87
N GLU A 123 0.74 -16.56 3.96
CA GLU A 123 -0.66 -16.44 3.55
C GLU A 123 -0.81 -16.07 2.07
N HIS A 124 0.13 -15.30 1.52
CA HIS A 124 0.03 -14.73 0.17
C HIS A 124 1.33 -14.69 -0.64
N ASN A 125 2.43 -15.23 -0.12
CA ASN A 125 3.77 -15.20 -0.72
C ASN A 125 4.38 -13.80 -0.89
N PHE A 126 3.78 -12.75 -0.34
CA PHE A 126 4.34 -11.40 -0.36
C PHE A 126 4.19 -10.65 0.97
N THR A 127 4.95 -9.57 1.09
CA THR A 127 4.92 -8.66 2.24
C THR A 127 3.89 -7.55 2.02
N ILE A 128 3.45 -6.91 3.10
CA ILE A 128 2.53 -5.77 3.03
C ILE A 128 3.07 -4.61 3.87
N PRO A 129 2.81 -3.34 3.50
CA PRO A 129 3.12 -2.24 4.37
C PRO A 129 2.22 -2.28 5.61
N TYR A 130 2.72 -1.73 6.71
CA TYR A 130 1.90 -1.41 7.86
C TYR A 130 1.34 0.01 7.71
N GLY A 131 0.01 0.14 7.66
CA GLY A 131 -0.66 1.42 7.45
C GLY A 131 -0.15 2.56 8.35
N GLY A 132 -0.14 3.76 7.78
CA GLY A 132 0.27 5.02 8.40
C GLY A 132 1.76 5.22 8.65
N TRP A 133 2.61 4.25 8.31
CA TRP A 133 4.07 4.45 8.22
C TRP A 133 4.54 4.94 6.85
N GLY A 134 3.60 5.07 5.92
CA GLY A 134 3.85 5.53 4.57
C GLY A 134 4.49 4.50 3.64
N MET A 135 4.52 4.89 2.36
CA MET A 135 5.09 4.17 1.23
C MET A 135 6.02 5.12 0.48
N ILE A 136 7.15 4.61 0.01
CA ILE A 136 8.13 5.36 -0.76
C ILE A 136 8.40 4.61 -2.06
N PHE A 137 8.35 5.32 -3.18
CA PHE A 137 8.64 4.79 -4.51
C PHE A 137 9.77 5.59 -5.12
N SER A 138 10.82 4.90 -5.59
CA SER A 138 11.84 5.51 -6.46
C SER A 138 11.27 5.86 -7.84
N ARG A 139 11.96 6.72 -8.59
CA ARG A 139 11.60 7.15 -9.96
C ARG A 139 11.20 5.99 -10.89
N PRO A 140 12.01 4.94 -11.14
CA PRO A 140 11.59 3.85 -12.04
C PRO A 140 10.37 3.07 -11.53
N ALA A 141 10.16 2.99 -10.20
CA ALA A 141 8.94 2.38 -9.66
C ALA A 141 7.70 3.25 -9.89
N ILE A 142 7.83 4.59 -9.83
CA ILE A 142 6.77 5.53 -10.21
C ILE A 142 6.45 5.38 -11.70
N GLU A 143 7.49 5.29 -12.54
CA GLU A 143 7.34 5.09 -13.98
C GLU A 143 6.63 3.77 -14.29
N ASN A 144 6.98 2.67 -13.59
CA ASN A 144 6.28 1.39 -13.70
C ASN A 144 4.79 1.49 -13.31
N LEU A 145 4.46 2.22 -12.24
CA LEU A 145 3.07 2.47 -11.84
C LEU A 145 2.27 3.26 -12.89
N MET A 146 2.94 4.16 -13.62
CA MET A 146 2.34 5.02 -14.65
C MET A 146 2.34 4.41 -16.05
N LYS A 147 3.12 3.36 -16.28
CA LYS A 147 3.32 2.78 -17.61
C LYS A 147 2.03 2.20 -18.18
N PRO A 148 1.58 2.65 -19.36
CA PRO A 148 0.42 2.07 -20.03
C PRO A 148 0.66 0.59 -20.37
N LEU A 149 -0.34 -0.25 -20.09
CA LEU A 149 -0.32 -1.67 -20.42
C LEU A 149 -1.22 -1.95 -21.61
N TYR A 150 -0.71 -2.73 -22.57
CA TYR A 150 -1.46 -3.18 -23.73
C TYR A 150 -1.41 -4.70 -23.84
N CYS A 151 -2.23 -5.38 -23.03
CA CYS A 151 -2.08 -6.81 -22.79
C CYS A 151 -2.78 -7.68 -23.84
N ASN A 152 -3.81 -7.18 -24.52
CA ASN A 152 -4.56 -7.93 -25.51
C ASN A 152 -3.98 -7.83 -26.94
N THR A 153 -3.22 -6.77 -27.25
CA THR A 153 -2.77 -6.49 -28.62
C THR A 153 -1.38 -7.01 -28.96
N ALA A 154 -0.57 -7.41 -27.97
CA ALA A 154 0.81 -7.86 -28.23
C ALA A 154 1.36 -8.91 -27.22
N PRO A 155 0.63 -10.00 -26.91
CA PRO A 155 1.02 -10.94 -25.85
C PRO A 155 2.41 -11.59 -26.04
N ASN A 156 2.95 -11.63 -27.27
CA ASN A 156 4.20 -12.35 -27.59
C ASN A 156 5.39 -11.45 -27.94
N ASN A 157 5.23 -10.12 -28.03
CA ASN A 157 6.27 -9.18 -28.50
C ASN A 157 6.55 -8.04 -27.50
N PHE A 158 6.53 -8.33 -26.20
CA PHE A 158 6.94 -7.34 -25.21
C PHE A 158 8.47 -7.25 -25.16
N GLU A 159 9.04 -6.17 -25.70
CA GLU A 159 10.47 -5.83 -25.47
C GLU A 159 10.73 -5.45 -24.01
N ASP A 160 9.70 -4.92 -23.34
CA ASP A 160 9.77 -4.51 -21.95
C ASP A 160 9.35 -5.63 -20.99
N GLU A 161 10.29 -6.05 -20.14
CA GLU A 161 10.08 -7.14 -19.20
C GLU A 161 9.01 -6.82 -18.15
N PHE A 162 8.94 -5.58 -17.66
CA PHE A 162 7.93 -5.18 -16.68
C PHE A 162 6.53 -5.30 -17.28
N VAL A 163 6.32 -4.78 -18.50
CA VAL A 163 5.01 -4.87 -19.19
C VAL A 163 4.61 -6.33 -19.39
N ARG A 164 5.54 -7.18 -19.81
CA ARG A 164 5.31 -8.63 -19.97
C ARG A 164 4.81 -9.27 -18.67
N LEU A 165 5.50 -9.01 -17.56
CA LEU A 165 5.18 -9.57 -16.25
C LEU A 165 3.86 -9.01 -15.70
N ALA A 166 3.62 -7.72 -15.83
CA ALA A 166 2.37 -7.08 -15.41
C ALA A 166 1.16 -7.63 -16.18
N CYS A 167 1.28 -7.82 -17.50
CA CYS A 167 0.22 -8.42 -18.32
C CYS A 167 -0.03 -9.90 -18.00
N TRP A 168 1.03 -10.67 -17.75
CA TRP A 168 0.89 -12.04 -17.25
C TRP A 168 0.11 -12.08 -15.94
N ARG A 169 0.47 -11.22 -14.98
CA ARG A 169 -0.17 -11.15 -13.66
C ARG A 169 -1.63 -10.69 -13.73
N LEU A 170 -1.92 -9.74 -14.61
CA LEU A 170 -3.29 -9.33 -14.89
C LEU A 170 -4.18 -10.50 -15.34
N SER A 171 -3.64 -11.46 -16.10
CA SER A 171 -4.39 -12.62 -16.56
C SER A 171 -4.80 -13.58 -15.43
N GLU A 172 -4.08 -13.57 -14.30
CA GLU A 172 -4.37 -14.40 -13.13
C GLU A 172 -5.54 -13.83 -12.31
N SER A 173 -5.62 -12.50 -12.20
CA SER A 173 -6.72 -11.77 -11.57
C SER A 173 -7.15 -12.30 -10.18
N PRO A 174 -6.23 -12.58 -9.23
CA PRO A 174 -6.55 -13.28 -8.00
C PRO A 174 -7.40 -12.47 -7.01
N ILE A 175 -7.60 -11.15 -7.27
CA ILE A 175 -8.55 -10.31 -6.53
C ILE A 175 -9.71 -9.80 -7.37
N GLY A 176 -9.89 -10.36 -8.58
CA GLY A 176 -10.97 -10.02 -9.50
C GLY A 176 -10.84 -8.64 -10.16
N GLU A 177 -9.62 -8.14 -10.31
CA GLU A 177 -9.34 -6.84 -10.90
C GLU A 177 -9.34 -6.85 -12.44
N GLN A 178 -9.12 -7.99 -13.10
CA GLN A 178 -8.98 -8.04 -14.56
C GLN A 178 -10.19 -7.50 -15.33
N PRO A 179 -11.46 -7.75 -14.93
CA PRO A 179 -12.61 -7.18 -15.64
C PRO A 179 -12.67 -5.64 -15.61
N LEU A 180 -11.91 -5.00 -14.72
CA LEU A 180 -11.84 -3.55 -14.59
C LEU A 180 -10.80 -2.93 -15.52
N PHE A 181 -9.86 -3.74 -16.01
CA PHE A 181 -8.80 -3.31 -16.89
C PHE A 181 -9.35 -2.92 -18.27
N ARG A 182 -8.76 -1.86 -18.82
CA ARG A 182 -8.97 -1.42 -20.21
C ARG A 182 -7.59 -1.21 -20.83
N GLU A 183 -7.44 -1.58 -22.10
CA GLU A 183 -6.20 -1.35 -22.85
C GLU A 183 -5.72 0.11 -22.70
N GLY A 184 -4.43 0.28 -22.46
CA GLY A 184 -3.80 1.56 -22.16
C GLY A 184 -3.88 2.01 -20.69
N MET A 185 -4.56 1.27 -19.81
CA MET A 185 -4.47 1.51 -18.37
C MET A 185 -3.08 1.16 -17.84
N SER A 186 -2.56 1.95 -16.91
CA SER A 186 -1.42 1.59 -16.07
C SER A 186 -1.83 0.79 -14.84
N VAL A 187 -0.86 0.23 -14.12
CA VAL A 187 -1.13 -0.47 -12.84
C VAL A 187 -1.79 0.49 -11.82
N ALA A 188 -1.34 1.75 -11.72
CA ALA A 188 -1.98 2.73 -10.86
C ALA A 188 -3.43 3.02 -11.25
N GLN A 189 -3.75 3.06 -12.54
CA GLN A 189 -5.14 3.22 -13.01
C GLN A 189 -5.99 2.00 -12.69
N LEU A 190 -5.43 0.79 -12.81
CA LEU A 190 -6.11 -0.45 -12.41
C LEU A 190 -6.37 -0.49 -10.89
N MET A 191 -5.39 -0.08 -10.07
CA MET A 191 -5.55 0.08 -8.63
C MET A 191 -6.70 1.04 -8.30
N HIS A 192 -6.74 2.19 -8.96
CA HIS A 192 -7.79 3.19 -8.77
C HIS A 192 -9.17 2.67 -9.19
N ALA A 193 -9.24 2.00 -10.35
CA ALA A 193 -10.46 1.35 -10.82
C ALA A 193 -10.92 0.27 -9.83
N TYR A 194 -10.01 -0.56 -9.31
CA TYR A 194 -10.32 -1.59 -8.32
C TYR A 194 -10.96 -1.04 -7.05
N VAL A 195 -10.35 -0.01 -6.45
CA VAL A 195 -10.90 0.56 -5.21
C VAL A 195 -12.20 1.34 -5.44
N ASN A 196 -12.49 1.74 -6.68
CA ASN A 196 -13.66 2.55 -7.04
C ASN A 196 -14.78 1.80 -7.77
N ASP A 197 -14.57 0.56 -8.23
CA ASP A 197 -15.52 -0.23 -9.03
C ASP A 197 -16.93 -0.21 -8.43
N GLN A 198 -17.04 -0.55 -7.14
CA GLN A 198 -18.30 -0.54 -6.43
C GLN A 198 -18.29 0.49 -5.29
N PRO A 199 -19.06 1.59 -5.42
CA PRO A 199 -19.18 2.60 -4.37
C PRO A 199 -19.78 2.01 -3.09
N TYR A 200 -19.22 2.34 -1.92
CA TYR A 200 -19.73 1.85 -0.63
C TYR A 200 -21.18 2.28 -0.34
N GLN A 201 -21.63 3.39 -0.93
CA GLN A 201 -23.01 3.89 -0.84
C GLN A 201 -24.00 2.97 -1.54
N GLN A 202 -23.54 2.14 -2.47
CA GLN A 202 -24.36 1.25 -3.29
C GLN A 202 -24.16 -0.22 -2.91
N VAL A 203 -23.75 -0.49 -1.66
CA VAL A 203 -23.46 -1.85 -1.17
C VAL A 203 -24.59 -2.86 -1.37
N ASP A 204 -25.85 -2.40 -1.40
CA ASP A 204 -27.00 -3.26 -1.66
C ASP A 204 -27.08 -3.76 -3.11
N SER A 205 -26.45 -3.06 -4.06
CA SER A 205 -26.40 -3.43 -5.48
C SER A 205 -25.06 -4.06 -5.88
N TRP A 206 -24.19 -4.37 -4.94
CA TRP A 206 -22.91 -5.02 -5.23
C TRP A 206 -23.13 -6.44 -5.75
N ASN A 207 -22.66 -6.69 -6.97
CA ASN A 207 -22.83 -7.95 -7.69
C ASN A 207 -21.51 -8.65 -8.02
N SER A 208 -20.36 -8.12 -7.56
CA SER A 208 -19.02 -8.65 -7.80
C SER A 208 -18.33 -9.00 -6.47
N LEU A 209 -17.00 -9.15 -6.48
CA LEU A 209 -16.21 -9.35 -5.26
C LEU A 209 -16.25 -8.14 -4.32
N GLY A 210 -16.47 -6.94 -4.85
CA GLY A 210 -16.44 -5.68 -4.11
C GLY A 210 -15.04 -5.30 -3.60
N TYR A 211 -14.88 -4.05 -3.16
CA TYR A 211 -13.63 -3.60 -2.56
C TYR A 211 -13.58 -3.91 -1.05
N CYS A 212 -12.95 -5.04 -0.72
CA CYS A 212 -12.94 -5.64 0.63
C CYS A 212 -11.54 -5.79 1.24
N LEU A 213 -10.58 -4.96 0.84
CA LEU A 213 -9.21 -4.97 1.36
C LEU A 213 -8.95 -3.66 2.13
N HIS A 214 -8.01 -3.68 3.07
CA HIS A 214 -7.47 -2.43 3.61
C HIS A 214 -6.54 -1.79 2.56
N SER A 215 -6.36 -0.47 2.61
CA SER A 215 -5.55 0.27 1.63
C SER A 215 -4.08 -0.15 1.62
N ASP A 216 -3.48 -0.41 2.78
CA ASP A 216 -2.13 -0.95 2.94
C ASP A 216 -1.99 -2.34 2.28
N TRP A 217 -3.01 -3.18 2.34
CA TRP A 217 -3.02 -4.47 1.64
C TRP A 217 -3.09 -4.32 0.12
N VAL A 218 -3.84 -3.33 -0.38
CA VAL A 218 -3.86 -3.01 -1.82
C VAL A 218 -2.49 -2.54 -2.29
N TRP A 219 -1.81 -1.69 -1.52
CA TRP A 219 -0.43 -1.29 -1.80
C TRP A 219 0.51 -2.49 -1.87
N GLY A 220 0.48 -3.36 -0.86
CA GLY A 220 1.29 -4.57 -0.82
C GLY A 220 0.99 -5.52 -1.98
N TYR A 221 -0.28 -5.76 -2.27
CA TYR A 221 -0.70 -6.63 -3.37
C TYR A 221 -0.19 -6.11 -4.71
N PHE A 222 -0.54 -4.88 -5.10
CA PHE A 222 -0.17 -4.39 -6.44
C PHE A 222 1.34 -4.20 -6.60
N THR A 223 2.04 -3.72 -5.56
CA THR A 223 3.50 -3.57 -5.62
C THR A 223 4.20 -4.89 -5.89
N ASN A 224 3.85 -5.92 -5.11
CA ASN A 224 4.49 -7.22 -5.17
C ASN A 224 4.02 -8.03 -6.37
N PHE A 225 2.71 -8.15 -6.54
CA PHE A 225 2.10 -9.02 -7.54
C PHE A 225 2.28 -8.51 -8.96
N TYR A 226 2.24 -7.19 -9.19
CA TYR A 226 2.48 -6.61 -10.53
C TYR A 226 3.94 -6.24 -10.79
N HIS A 227 4.85 -6.63 -9.88
CA HIS A 227 6.29 -6.51 -10.08
C HIS A 227 6.76 -5.06 -10.27
N ILE A 228 6.16 -4.13 -9.53
CA ILE A 228 6.45 -2.69 -9.60
C ILE A 228 7.92 -2.40 -9.26
N SER A 229 8.49 -3.15 -8.32
CA SER A 229 9.84 -2.97 -7.81
C SER A 229 10.75 -4.17 -8.05
N VAL A 230 12.06 -3.96 -7.92
CA VAL A 230 13.06 -5.03 -7.93
C VAL A 230 12.79 -6.06 -6.83
N HIS A 231 13.20 -7.30 -7.08
CA HIS A 231 13.16 -8.36 -6.09
C HIS A 231 14.02 -7.99 -4.87
N THR A 232 13.52 -8.24 -3.66
CA THR A 232 14.29 -7.95 -2.45
C THR A 232 15.48 -8.90 -2.33
N ASN A 233 16.57 -8.45 -1.72
CA ASN A 233 17.71 -9.33 -1.42
C ASN A 233 17.46 -10.10 -0.11
N THR A 234 16.43 -10.96 -0.10
CA THR A 234 16.11 -11.81 1.05
C THR A 234 16.33 -13.28 0.68
N PRO A 235 17.48 -13.90 1.05
CA PRO A 235 17.85 -15.25 0.58
C PRO A 235 16.77 -16.32 0.79
N LYS A 236 16.07 -16.26 1.93
CA LYS A 236 14.99 -17.19 2.29
C LYS A 236 13.80 -17.18 1.32
N PHE A 237 13.60 -16.07 0.62
CA PHE A 237 12.48 -15.85 -0.30
C PHE A 237 12.94 -15.55 -1.72
N SER A 238 14.18 -15.90 -2.06
CA SER A 238 14.75 -15.72 -3.40
C SER A 238 13.96 -16.41 -4.52
N SER A 239 13.15 -17.41 -4.18
CA SER A 239 12.25 -18.10 -5.11
C SER A 239 10.83 -17.52 -5.19
N LEU A 240 10.47 -16.58 -4.30
CA LEU A 240 9.14 -15.97 -4.29
C LEU A 240 9.15 -14.72 -5.18
N LEU A 241 8.61 -14.84 -6.39
CA LEU A 241 8.60 -13.74 -7.38
C LEU A 241 7.93 -12.46 -6.86
N GLU A 242 7.08 -12.58 -5.85
CA GLU A 242 6.34 -11.52 -5.20
C GLU A 242 7.06 -10.90 -3.98
N ASP A 243 8.30 -11.28 -3.63
CA ASP A 243 9.06 -10.56 -2.59
C ASP A 243 9.75 -9.33 -3.18
N ARG A 244 9.01 -8.22 -3.30
CA ARG A 244 9.48 -6.99 -3.98
C ARG A 244 9.32 -5.71 -3.15
N LEU A 245 8.42 -5.71 -2.17
CA LEU A 245 8.25 -4.64 -1.20
C LEU A 245 9.23 -4.80 -0.03
N GLN A 246 10.01 -3.77 0.23
CA GLN A 246 11.03 -3.74 1.29
C GLN A 246 10.58 -2.88 2.47
N GLY A 247 10.99 -3.23 3.67
CA GLY A 247 10.90 -2.32 4.81
C GLY A 247 12.01 -1.28 4.73
N PHE A 248 11.72 0.00 5.01
CA PHE A 248 12.73 1.05 5.07
C PHE A 248 13.76 0.68 6.15
N ASN A 249 15.05 0.67 5.79
CA ASN A 249 16.12 0.19 6.67
C ASN A 249 15.88 -1.25 7.19
N GLY A 250 15.12 -2.08 6.46
CA GLY A 250 14.74 -3.42 6.88
C GLY A 250 13.68 -3.48 8.00
N SER A 251 13.02 -2.36 8.33
CA SER A 251 12.05 -2.25 9.44
C SER A 251 10.86 -3.19 9.27
N MET A 252 10.56 -3.97 10.33
CA MET A 252 9.49 -4.97 10.32
C MET A 252 8.65 -4.96 11.60
N ILE A 253 7.35 -4.75 11.47
CA ILE A 253 6.41 -4.95 12.57
C ILE A 253 5.93 -6.41 12.56
N TYR A 254 5.96 -7.06 13.72
CA TYR A 254 5.76 -8.51 13.90
C TYR A 254 6.93 -9.39 13.42
N ALA A 255 8.15 -9.06 13.85
CA ALA A 255 9.36 -9.84 13.57
C ALA A 255 9.46 -11.20 14.31
N GLY A 256 8.37 -11.66 14.97
CA GLY A 256 8.32 -12.94 15.69
C GLY A 256 7.98 -12.78 17.16
N ARG A 257 8.38 -13.78 17.98
CA ARG A 257 8.25 -13.71 19.44
C ARG A 257 9.16 -12.61 19.99
N PRO A 258 8.73 -11.80 20.97
CA PRO A 258 9.56 -10.74 21.54
C PRO A 258 10.84 -11.31 22.16
N THR A 259 11.97 -10.99 21.54
CA THR A 259 13.33 -11.24 22.00
C THR A 259 14.15 -9.99 21.69
N PRO A 260 15.32 -9.75 22.33
CA PRO A 260 16.17 -8.62 21.97
C PRO A 260 16.44 -8.51 20.47
N GLU A 261 16.71 -9.64 19.81
CA GLU A 261 17.01 -9.71 18.37
C GLU A 261 15.80 -9.33 17.51
N THR A 262 14.61 -9.87 17.83
CA THR A 262 13.39 -9.56 17.07
C THR A 262 12.88 -8.15 17.33
N GLU A 263 13.14 -7.61 18.52
CA GLU A 263 12.87 -6.22 18.82
C GLU A 263 13.75 -5.32 17.95
N GLU A 264 15.05 -5.63 17.79
CA GLU A 264 15.96 -4.85 16.94
C GLU A 264 15.50 -4.78 15.48
N LEU A 265 14.82 -5.80 14.97
CA LEU A 265 14.25 -5.83 13.61
C LEU A 265 13.11 -4.83 13.40
N LYS A 266 12.49 -4.30 14.47
CA LYS A 266 11.43 -3.29 14.31
C LYS A 266 11.95 -1.98 13.76
N ARG A 267 13.16 -1.55 14.16
CA ARG A 267 13.84 -0.34 13.65
C ARG A 267 12.90 0.87 13.61
N GLU A 268 12.63 1.44 12.42
CA GLU A 268 11.77 2.62 12.28
C GLU A 268 10.36 2.37 12.82
N CYS A 269 9.84 1.14 12.75
CA CYS A 269 8.51 0.78 13.26
C CYS A 269 8.34 1.06 14.77
N ARG A 270 9.41 1.38 15.50
CA ARG A 270 9.38 1.74 16.93
C ARG A 270 9.01 3.21 17.18
N ASN A 271 9.19 4.09 16.19
CA ASN A 271 8.95 5.53 16.28
C ASN A 271 7.43 5.88 16.27
N GLN A 272 6.68 5.29 17.19
CA GLN A 272 5.23 5.41 17.25
C GLN A 272 4.81 6.36 18.36
N GLY A 273 4.01 7.37 18.01
CA GLY A 273 3.51 8.37 18.95
C GLY A 273 4.57 9.39 19.37
N ASP A 274 4.13 10.38 20.13
CA ASP A 274 4.96 11.51 20.55
C ASP A 274 6.15 11.08 21.43
N ASP A 275 5.98 10.04 22.26
CA ASP A 275 7.01 9.60 23.20
C ASP A 275 8.21 8.93 22.52
N MET A 276 7.98 8.21 21.42
CA MET A 276 9.01 7.46 20.71
C MET A 276 9.53 8.20 19.48
N CYS A 277 8.79 9.21 19.00
CA CYS A 277 9.21 10.02 17.87
C CYS A 277 10.19 11.12 18.29
N THR A 278 11.38 11.10 17.72
CA THR A 278 12.43 12.09 18.01
C THR A 278 12.90 12.78 16.74
N LYS A 279 13.65 13.89 16.86
CA LYS A 279 14.21 14.59 15.69
C LYS A 279 15.17 13.74 14.85
N ASN A 280 15.72 12.67 15.43
CA ASN A 280 16.65 11.75 14.77
C ASN A 280 15.91 10.59 14.07
N SER A 281 14.59 10.51 14.20
CA SER A 281 13.77 9.52 13.49
C SER A 281 13.65 9.93 12.01
N ASN A 282 13.74 8.98 11.09
CA ASN A 282 13.48 9.28 9.67
C ASN A 282 11.98 9.55 9.45
N MET A 283 11.16 8.72 10.08
CA MET A 283 9.71 8.78 10.02
C MET A 283 9.09 8.30 11.32
N CYS A 284 7.91 8.81 11.62
CA CYS A 284 7.11 8.45 12.78
C CYS A 284 5.63 8.42 12.41
N HIS A 285 4.86 7.58 13.08
CA HIS A 285 3.41 7.47 12.88
C HIS A 285 2.66 7.73 14.21
N TYR A 286 1.41 8.19 14.12
CA TYR A 286 0.55 8.61 15.23
C TYR A 286 1.10 9.80 16.01
N VAL A 287 1.74 10.74 15.31
CA VAL A 287 2.33 11.93 15.92
C VAL A 287 1.29 13.05 15.94
N THR A 288 1.19 13.76 17.07
CA THR A 288 0.28 14.91 17.18
C THR A 288 0.83 16.13 16.43
N PRO A 289 -0.04 17.01 15.89
CA PRO A 289 0.42 18.25 15.25
C PRO A 289 1.35 19.09 16.13
N GLN A 290 1.06 19.19 17.44
CA GLN A 290 1.88 19.93 18.39
C GLN A 290 3.29 19.33 18.55
N HIS A 291 3.41 18.00 18.49
CA HIS A 291 4.72 17.36 18.54
C HIS A 291 5.47 17.51 17.22
N MET A 292 4.79 17.44 16.07
CA MET A 292 5.40 17.72 14.76
C MET A 292 6.02 19.12 14.70
N GLU A 293 5.31 20.14 15.20
CA GLU A 293 5.79 21.52 15.31
C GLU A 293 7.04 21.59 16.21
N ARG A 294 7.00 20.93 17.37
CA ARG A 294 8.14 20.87 18.30
C ARG A 294 9.38 20.26 17.65
N LEU A 295 9.23 19.14 16.95
CA LEU A 295 10.33 18.46 16.25
C LEU A 295 10.91 19.36 15.16
N THR A 296 10.06 20.07 14.42
CA THR A 296 10.49 21.01 13.37
C THR A 296 11.33 22.17 13.96
N LEU A 297 10.89 22.74 15.08
CA LEU A 297 11.65 23.78 15.79
C LEU A 297 13.00 23.26 16.31
N GLN A 298 13.05 22.02 16.78
CA GLN A 298 14.29 21.39 17.23
C GLN A 298 15.29 21.16 16.10
N LEU A 299 14.84 20.98 14.85
CA LEU A 299 15.70 20.87 13.67
C LEU A 299 16.23 22.24 13.21
N GLN A 300 15.43 23.30 13.36
CA GLN A 300 15.82 24.67 12.97
C GLN A 300 16.79 25.35 13.96
N GLY A 301 16.81 24.90 15.22
CA GLY A 301 17.70 25.41 16.26
C GLY A 301 19.09 24.77 16.29
N GLN A 302 19.45 23.97 15.27
CA GLN A 302 20.77 23.36 15.07
C GLN A 302 21.51 24.06 13.93
#